data_AF-A0AAV8V9U3-F1
#
_entry.id   AF-A0AAV8V9U3-F1
#
_cell.length_a   1.000
_cell.length_b   1.000
_cell.length_c   1.000
_cell.angle_alpha   90.00
_cell.angle_beta   90.00
_cell.angle_gamma   90.00
#
_symmetry.space_group_name_H-M   'P 1'
#
loop_
_entity.id
_entity.type
_entity.pdbx_description
1 polymer ?
#
loop_
_entity_poly.entity_id
_entity_poly.type
_entity_poly.pdbx_seq_one_letter_code
_entity_poly.pdbx_strand_id
1 'polypeptide(L)'
;MLQKTQELKRISKETFMKATDEITNLFPGEVKESYYMPYCSAKTGLRKPARGKLWSRYVNVKAALRLANQSLIQKELGNKEESVPTVLAPEIEAELVFLKTGIEPRARILSAWEQTFDLRYKLYFNDKKIEDLTEIFPCLKTEYGLELDLDELEDILSRRKLQLDKFNLAIQPFGVYIQSTQQYLIIYNDIRYKCVSCIRTIELLFKAIHPLNLEYSSESKHIWHFIEELIFDMQVSGKNTST
;
A
#
# COMPACT_ATOMS: atom_id res chain seq x y z
N MET A 1 18.34 -21.53 -12.39
CA MET A 1 17.06 -21.44 -13.12
C MET A 1 16.42 -20.10 -12.79
N LEU A 2 16.22 -19.23 -13.78
CA LEU A 2 15.52 -17.96 -13.60
C LEU A 2 14.07 -18.25 -13.19
N GLN A 3 13.67 -17.80 -12.00
CA GLN A 3 12.28 -17.89 -11.56
C GLN A 3 11.39 -17.12 -12.55
N LYS A 4 10.30 -17.75 -12.96
CA LYS A 4 9.25 -17.17 -13.81
C LYS A 4 8.84 -15.82 -13.23
N THR A 5 8.95 -14.76 -14.01
CA THR A 5 8.34 -13.45 -13.75
C THR A 5 6.88 -13.68 -13.38
N GLN A 6 6.52 -13.40 -12.14
CA GLN A 6 5.15 -13.56 -11.66
C GLN A 6 4.26 -12.63 -12.51
N GLU A 7 3.37 -13.23 -13.30
CA GLU A 7 2.57 -12.50 -14.27
C GLU A 7 1.59 -11.60 -13.50
N LEU A 8 1.81 -10.28 -13.54
CA LEU A 8 0.96 -9.31 -12.84
C LEU A 8 -0.50 -9.52 -13.24
N LYS A 9 -1.32 -9.91 -12.25
CA LYS A 9 -2.73 -10.25 -12.45
C LYS A 9 -3.45 -9.09 -13.14
N ARG A 10 -3.94 -9.34 -14.35
CA ARG A 10 -4.63 -8.34 -15.18
C ARG A 10 -5.99 -8.00 -14.56
N ILE A 11 -6.28 -6.71 -14.41
CA ILE A 11 -7.61 -6.25 -13.99
C ILE A 11 -8.61 -6.49 -15.12
N SER A 12 -9.75 -7.11 -14.80
CA SER A 12 -10.79 -7.46 -15.78
C SER A 12 -11.65 -6.25 -16.15
N LYS A 13 -12.36 -6.34 -17.27
CA LYS A 13 -13.32 -5.32 -17.72
C LYS A 13 -14.41 -5.08 -16.67
N GLU A 14 -14.93 -6.16 -16.10
CA GLU A 14 -16.01 -6.17 -15.12
C GLU A 14 -15.59 -5.41 -13.86
N THR A 15 -14.32 -5.52 -13.46
CA THR A 15 -13.77 -4.79 -12.31
C THR A 15 -13.80 -3.27 -12.56
N PHE A 16 -13.42 -2.83 -13.75
CA PHE A 16 -13.48 -1.40 -14.10
C PHE A 16 -14.91 -0.88 -14.20
N MET A 17 -15.84 -1.67 -14.75
CA MET A 17 -17.26 -1.31 -14.80
C MET A 17 -17.84 -1.18 -13.39
N LYS A 18 -17.56 -2.15 -12.50
CA LYS A 18 -18.03 -2.12 -11.11
C LYS A 18 -17.50 -0.90 -10.36
N ALA A 19 -16.20 -0.61 -10.47
CA ALA A 19 -15.62 0.58 -9.85
C ALA A 19 -16.25 1.88 -10.38
N THR A 20 -16.56 1.92 -11.67
CA THR A 20 -17.25 3.07 -12.30
C THR A 20 -18.67 3.24 -11.75
N ASP A 21 -19.40 2.14 -11.57
CA ASP A 21 -20.73 2.15 -10.96
C ASP A 21 -20.68 2.62 -9.50
N GLU A 22 -19.72 2.13 -8.72
CA GLU A 22 -19.50 2.55 -7.33
C GLU A 22 -19.19 4.06 -7.24
N ILE A 23 -18.32 4.58 -8.10
CA ILE A 23 -17.97 6.01 -8.15
C ILE A 23 -19.21 6.86 -8.46
N THR A 24 -19.97 6.50 -9.50
CA THR A 24 -21.15 7.28 -9.90
C THR A 24 -22.31 7.21 -8.91
N ASN A 25 -22.43 6.10 -8.16
CA ASN A 25 -23.38 6.02 -7.05
C ASN A 25 -22.99 6.92 -5.87
N LEU A 26 -21.68 7.05 -5.59
CA LEU A 26 -21.17 7.89 -4.50
C LEU A 26 -21.14 9.38 -4.87
N PHE A 27 -20.93 9.69 -6.16
CA PHE A 27 -20.86 11.04 -6.69
C PHE A 27 -21.86 11.19 -7.85
N PRO A 28 -23.12 11.55 -7.58
CA PRO A 28 -24.19 11.56 -8.59
C PRO A 28 -23.96 12.52 -9.79
N GLY A 29 -23.02 13.46 -9.66
CA GLY A 29 -22.63 14.37 -10.75
C GLY A 29 -21.60 13.79 -11.73
N GLU A 30 -21.03 12.62 -11.43
CA GLU A 30 -19.98 12.01 -12.24
C GLU A 30 -20.54 11.15 -13.38
N VAL A 31 -19.81 11.14 -14.51
CA VAL A 31 -20.22 10.43 -15.73
C VAL A 31 -19.43 9.14 -15.88
N LYS A 32 -20.11 8.00 -16.05
CA LYS A 32 -19.48 6.66 -16.11
C LYS A 32 -18.40 6.58 -17.19
N GLU A 33 -18.69 7.11 -18.36
CA GLU A 33 -17.80 7.10 -19.53
C GLU A 33 -16.49 7.86 -19.30
N SER A 34 -16.47 8.81 -18.35
CA SER A 34 -15.26 9.54 -17.96
C SER A 34 -14.27 8.61 -17.24
N TYR A 35 -14.75 7.60 -16.50
CA TYR A 35 -13.92 6.71 -15.70
C TYR A 35 -13.49 5.47 -16.47
N TYR A 36 -14.42 4.84 -17.18
CA TYR A 36 -14.10 3.68 -17.99
C TYR A 36 -15.05 3.51 -19.17
N MET A 37 -14.46 3.41 -20.36
CA MET A 37 -15.13 3.02 -21.58
C MET A 37 -14.45 1.76 -22.10
N PRO A 38 -15.16 0.63 -22.22
CA PRO A 38 -14.56 -0.62 -22.64
C PRO A 38 -14.15 -0.58 -24.11
N TYR A 39 -13.28 -1.52 -24.48
CA TYR A 39 -12.93 -1.74 -25.88
C TYR A 39 -14.17 -2.12 -26.69
N CYS A 40 -14.35 -1.49 -27.85
CA CYS A 40 -15.40 -1.82 -28.81
C CYS A 40 -14.80 -2.08 -30.19
N SER A 41 -14.99 -3.29 -30.74
CA SER A 41 -14.82 -3.52 -32.17
C SER A 41 -16.16 -3.29 -32.88
N ALA A 42 -16.30 -2.19 -33.60
CA ALA A 42 -17.48 -1.97 -34.41
C ALA A 42 -17.44 -2.85 -35.68
N LYS A 43 -18.61 -3.22 -36.22
CA LYS A 43 -18.78 -3.93 -37.50
C LYS A 43 -18.19 -3.16 -38.70
N THR A 44 -17.98 -1.85 -38.57
CA THR A 44 -17.52 -0.92 -39.60
C THR A 44 -15.99 -0.70 -39.62
N GLY A 45 -15.21 -1.59 -39.00
CA GLY A 45 -13.75 -1.58 -39.10
C GLY A 45 -13.02 -0.61 -38.15
N LEU A 46 -13.70 0.36 -37.53
CA LEU A 46 -13.09 1.19 -36.49
C LEU A 46 -13.07 0.48 -35.14
N ARG A 47 -11.86 0.12 -34.69
CA ARG A 47 -11.59 -0.40 -33.34
C ARG A 47 -11.42 0.78 -32.39
N LYS A 48 -12.27 0.88 -31.36
CA LYS A 48 -12.12 1.87 -30.29
C LYS A 48 -11.40 1.21 -29.10
N PRO A 49 -10.18 1.65 -28.75
CA PRO A 49 -9.47 1.13 -27.58
C PRO A 49 -10.24 1.48 -26.29
N ALA A 50 -10.00 0.73 -25.23
CA ALA A 50 -10.50 1.09 -23.91
C ALA A 50 -9.93 2.47 -23.50
N ARG A 51 -10.75 3.28 -22.84
CA ARG A 51 -10.44 4.66 -22.44
C ARG A 51 -11.07 4.98 -21.08
N GLY A 52 -10.79 6.18 -20.57
CA GLY A 52 -11.29 6.66 -19.29
C GLY A 52 -10.19 6.79 -18.22
N LYS A 53 -10.46 7.59 -17.19
CA LYS A 53 -9.51 7.92 -16.12
C LYS A 53 -8.92 6.67 -15.44
N LEU A 54 -9.75 5.67 -15.14
CA LEU A 54 -9.31 4.42 -14.48
C LEU A 54 -8.41 3.57 -15.38
N TRP A 55 -8.78 3.44 -16.66
CA TRP A 55 -7.99 2.69 -17.64
C TRP A 55 -6.62 3.34 -17.88
N SER A 56 -6.60 4.66 -18.09
CA SER A 56 -5.37 5.41 -18.27
C SER A 56 -4.43 5.26 -17.07
N ARG A 57 -4.97 5.32 -15.84
CA ARG A 57 -4.15 5.10 -14.64
C ARG A 57 -3.62 3.68 -14.55
N TYR A 58 -4.45 2.67 -14.81
CA TYR A 58 -4.00 1.28 -14.83
C TYR A 58 -2.84 1.06 -15.81
N VAL A 59 -2.94 1.58 -17.04
CA VAL A 59 -1.86 1.48 -18.04
C VAL A 59 -0.60 2.20 -17.57
N ASN A 60 -0.73 3.42 -17.05
CA ASN A 60 0.42 4.20 -16.56
C ASN A 60 1.12 3.52 -15.38
N VAL A 61 0.35 3.05 -14.39
CA VAL A 61 0.89 2.31 -13.24
C VAL A 61 1.55 1.02 -13.69
N LYS A 62 0.94 0.28 -14.61
CA LYS A 62 1.54 -0.95 -15.17
C LYS A 62 2.85 -0.66 -15.91
N ALA A 63 2.93 0.43 -16.66
CA ALA A 63 4.15 0.86 -17.33
C ALA A 63 5.24 1.26 -16.33
N ALA A 64 4.89 2.01 -15.28
CA ALA A 64 5.81 2.41 -14.22
C ALA A 64 6.34 1.19 -13.45
N LEU A 65 5.46 0.25 -13.07
CA LEU A 65 5.85 -1.01 -12.42
C LEU A 65 6.79 -1.85 -13.30
N ARG A 66 6.54 -1.89 -14.61
CA ARG A 66 7.44 -2.59 -15.55
C ARG A 66 8.84 -1.96 -15.54
N LEU A 67 8.93 -0.63 -15.56
CA LEU A 67 10.21 0.09 -15.51
C LEU A 67 10.92 -0.11 -14.17
N ALA A 68 10.18 -0.05 -13.06
CA ALA A 68 10.72 -0.31 -11.72
C ALA A 68 11.27 -1.74 -11.62
N ASN A 69 10.50 -2.75 -12.05
CA ASN A 69 10.95 -4.14 -12.06
C ASN A 69 12.17 -4.35 -12.96
N GLN A 70 12.24 -3.67 -14.10
CA GLN A 70 13.41 -3.72 -14.97
C GLN A 70 14.65 -3.12 -14.29
N SER A 71 14.49 -2.02 -13.55
CA SER A 71 15.58 -1.42 -12.77
C SER A 71 16.01 -2.28 -11.57
N LEU A 72 15.08 -3.00 -10.94
CA LEU A 72 15.36 -3.96 -9.88
C LEU A 72 16.14 -5.16 -10.43
N ILE A 73 15.73 -5.72 -11.57
CA ILE A 73 16.45 -6.80 -12.25
C ILE A 73 17.89 -6.36 -12.59
N GLN A 74 18.08 -5.12 -13.07
CA GLN A 74 19.41 -4.58 -13.34
C GLN A 74 20.26 -4.41 -12.07
N LYS A 75 19.67 -3.99 -10.95
CA LYS A 75 20.34 -3.93 -9.64
C LYS A 75 20.70 -5.31 -9.10
N GLU A 76 19.82 -6.30 -9.23
CA GLU A 76 20.08 -7.68 -8.80
C GLU A 76 21.15 -8.39 -9.64
N LEU A 77 21.22 -8.08 -10.95
CA LEU A 77 22.30 -8.54 -11.83
C LEU A 77 23.64 -7.89 -11.48
N GLY A 78 23.65 -6.63 -11.01
CA GLY A 78 24.85 -5.93 -10.55
C GLY A 78 25.33 -6.33 -9.16
N ASN A 79 24.43 -6.72 -8.26
CA ASN A 79 24.75 -7.10 -6.87
C ASN A 79 25.16 -8.57 -6.69
N LYS A 80 25.25 -9.36 -7.76
CA LYS A 80 25.59 -10.79 -7.69
C LYS A 80 27.04 -11.11 -7.32
N GLU A 81 27.92 -10.11 -7.22
CA GLU A 81 29.31 -10.30 -6.79
C GLU A 81 29.56 -10.01 -5.30
N GLU A 82 28.58 -9.51 -4.54
CA GLU A 82 28.70 -9.33 -3.08
C GLU A 82 27.43 -9.78 -2.34
N SER A 83 27.28 -11.09 -2.15
CA SER A 83 26.45 -11.59 -1.04
C SER A 83 27.27 -12.57 -0.22
N VAL A 84 28.01 -12.02 0.74
CA VAL A 84 28.53 -12.79 1.88
C VAL A 84 27.31 -13.41 2.59
N PRO A 85 27.28 -14.74 2.82
CA PRO A 85 26.22 -15.34 3.62
C PRO A 85 26.28 -14.73 5.01
N THR A 86 25.24 -13.99 5.41
CA THR A 86 25.03 -13.71 6.83
C THR A 86 24.75 -15.07 7.47
N VAL A 87 25.74 -15.64 8.15
CA VAL A 87 25.55 -16.83 8.99
C VAL A 87 24.48 -16.45 10.01
N LEU A 88 23.26 -16.93 9.81
CA LEU A 88 22.19 -16.72 10.76
C LEU A 88 22.52 -17.48 12.03
N ALA A 89 22.38 -16.81 13.17
CA ALA A 89 22.53 -17.46 14.46
C ALA A 89 21.48 -18.59 14.55
N PRO A 90 21.88 -19.85 14.82
CA PRO A 90 20.97 -21.00 14.86
C PRO A 90 19.78 -20.79 15.81
N GLU A 91 19.95 -19.97 16.85
CA GLU A 91 18.89 -19.67 17.80
C GLU A 91 17.75 -18.84 17.18
N ILE A 92 18.06 -17.89 16.28
CA ILE A 92 17.03 -17.03 15.65
C ILE A 92 16.18 -17.83 14.66
N GLU A 93 16.80 -18.76 13.92
CA GLU A 93 16.06 -19.66 13.03
C GLU A 93 15.12 -20.58 13.80
N ALA A 94 15.55 -21.08 14.96
CA ALA A 94 14.71 -21.91 15.82
C ALA A 94 13.48 -21.15 16.33
N GLU A 95 13.64 -19.88 16.73
CA GLU A 95 12.51 -19.05 17.16
C GLU A 95 11.57 -18.69 15.99
N LEU A 96 12.10 -18.52 14.78
CA LEU A 96 11.24 -18.34 13.59
C LEU A 96 10.40 -19.60 13.29
N VAL A 97 10.98 -20.79 13.46
CA VAL A 97 10.26 -22.07 13.32
C VAL A 97 9.19 -22.20 14.40
N PHE A 98 9.50 -21.80 15.64
CA PHE A 98 8.52 -21.75 16.72
C PHE A 98 7.34 -20.87 16.36
N LEU A 99 7.54 -19.64 15.87
CA LEU A 99 6.44 -18.73 15.51
C LEU A 99 5.50 -19.29 14.43
N LYS A 100 6.01 -20.16 13.55
CA LYS A 100 5.18 -20.76 12.50
C LYS A 100 4.18 -21.81 13.00
N THR A 101 4.34 -22.26 14.24
CA THR A 101 3.57 -23.38 14.80
C THR A 101 3.00 -23.08 16.19
N GLY A 102 3.68 -22.25 16.98
CA GLY A 102 3.35 -21.93 18.35
C GLY A 102 2.25 -20.87 18.46
N ILE A 103 1.30 -21.14 19.35
CA ILE A 103 0.24 -20.20 19.79
C ILE A 103 0.32 -19.88 21.28
N GLU A 104 1.15 -20.62 22.04
CA GLU A 104 1.48 -20.41 23.45
C GLU A 104 2.91 -20.93 23.75
N PRO A 105 3.58 -20.50 24.84
CA PRO A 105 3.15 -19.49 25.80
C PRO A 105 3.37 -18.05 25.30
N ARG A 106 2.44 -17.13 25.58
CA ARG A 106 2.48 -15.71 25.17
C ARG A 106 3.86 -15.05 25.31
N ALA A 107 4.49 -15.17 26.47
CA ALA A 107 5.78 -14.54 26.75
C ALA A 107 6.87 -14.96 25.76
N ARG A 108 6.87 -16.24 25.35
CA ARG A 108 7.81 -16.74 24.36
C ARG A 108 7.49 -16.21 22.96
N ILE A 109 6.21 -16.10 22.60
CA ILE A 109 5.79 -15.55 21.31
C ILE A 109 6.28 -14.13 21.14
N LEU A 110 6.07 -13.26 22.13
CA LEU A 110 6.53 -11.86 22.07
C LEU A 110 8.05 -11.78 21.89
N SER A 111 8.79 -12.53 22.72
CA SER A 111 10.25 -12.58 22.66
C SER A 111 10.76 -13.10 21.31
N ALA A 112 10.16 -14.18 20.79
CA ALA A 112 10.49 -14.73 19.49
C ALA A 112 10.12 -13.78 18.34
N TRP A 113 8.99 -13.08 18.46
CA TRP A 113 8.51 -12.11 17.46
C TRP A 113 9.49 -10.95 17.32
N GLU A 114 9.95 -10.40 18.44
CA GLU A 114 10.93 -9.33 18.49
C GLU A 114 12.29 -9.78 17.92
N GLN A 115 12.83 -10.91 18.39
CA GLN A 115 14.13 -11.43 17.94
C GLN A 115 14.17 -11.75 16.45
N THR A 116 13.04 -12.19 15.88
CA THR A 116 12.95 -12.56 14.47
C THR A 116 12.50 -11.42 13.57
N PHE A 117 12.28 -10.20 14.09
CA PHE A 117 11.74 -9.07 13.33
C PHE A 117 12.53 -8.80 12.04
N ASP A 118 13.85 -8.61 12.13
CA ASP A 118 14.68 -8.30 10.97
C ASP A 118 14.64 -9.39 9.90
N LEU A 119 14.59 -10.64 10.34
CA LEU A 119 14.50 -11.80 9.45
C LEU A 119 13.13 -11.86 8.78
N ARG A 120 12.05 -11.71 9.54
CA ARG A 120 10.67 -11.70 9.02
C ARG A 120 10.44 -10.52 8.08
N TYR A 121 10.96 -9.35 8.43
CA TYR A 121 10.92 -8.17 7.57
C TYR A 121 11.60 -8.46 6.23
N LYS A 122 12.84 -8.98 6.23
CA LYS A 122 13.53 -9.32 4.97
C LYS A 122 12.81 -10.40 4.16
N LEU A 123 12.27 -11.43 4.81
CA LEU A 123 11.64 -12.57 4.15
C LEU A 123 10.24 -12.26 3.61
N TYR A 124 9.46 -11.42 4.31
CA TYR A 124 8.02 -11.31 4.08
C TYR A 124 7.54 -9.89 3.72
N PHE A 125 8.38 -8.85 3.89
CA PHE A 125 7.97 -7.46 3.64
C PHE A 125 7.65 -7.16 2.17
N ASN A 126 8.37 -7.78 1.22
CA ASN A 126 8.27 -7.42 -0.20
C ASN A 126 7.32 -8.29 -1.03
N ASP A 127 6.96 -9.50 -0.58
CA ASP A 127 6.48 -10.54 -1.53
C ASP A 127 5.27 -11.37 -1.07
N LYS A 128 4.64 -11.03 0.06
CA LYS A 128 3.47 -11.77 0.57
C LYS A 128 2.35 -10.83 0.98
N LYS A 129 1.11 -11.23 0.68
CA LYS A 129 -0.06 -10.50 1.16
C LYS A 129 -0.25 -10.77 2.66
N ILE A 130 -0.86 -9.83 3.37
CA ILE A 130 -1.08 -9.96 4.82
C ILE A 130 -1.94 -11.19 5.14
N GLU A 131 -2.88 -11.57 4.26
CA GLU A 131 -3.66 -12.80 4.44
C GLU A 131 -2.77 -14.05 4.53
N ASP A 132 -1.63 -14.07 3.83
CA ASP A 132 -0.68 -15.18 3.87
C ASP A 132 0.09 -15.22 5.21
N LEU A 133 0.29 -14.07 5.88
CA LEU A 133 1.03 -14.00 7.15
C LEU A 133 0.26 -14.64 8.30
N THR A 134 -1.06 -14.47 8.36
CA THR A 134 -1.88 -15.08 9.42
C THR A 134 -1.95 -16.61 9.29
N GLU A 135 -1.75 -17.15 8.09
CA GLU A 135 -1.61 -18.59 7.86
C GLU A 135 -0.20 -19.08 8.21
N ILE A 136 0.83 -18.28 7.94
CA ILE A 136 2.22 -18.62 8.27
C ILE A 136 2.46 -18.54 9.79
N PHE A 137 1.83 -17.59 10.48
CA PHE A 137 1.99 -17.33 11.90
C PHE A 137 0.62 -17.40 12.61
N PRO A 138 0.19 -18.60 13.02
CA PRO A 138 -1.12 -18.80 13.65
C PRO A 138 -1.34 -17.96 14.92
N CYS A 139 -0.27 -17.58 15.62
CA CYS A 139 -0.34 -16.68 16.77
C CYS A 139 -1.02 -15.33 16.44
N LEU A 140 -0.97 -14.87 15.19
CA LEU A 140 -1.63 -13.65 14.75
C LEU A 140 -3.17 -13.75 14.72
N LYS A 141 -3.72 -14.95 14.71
CA LYS A 141 -5.18 -15.18 14.81
C LYS A 141 -5.69 -15.11 16.26
N THR A 142 -4.80 -15.01 17.24
CA THR A 142 -5.12 -14.97 18.67
C THR A 142 -5.23 -13.54 19.19
N GLU A 143 -5.63 -13.39 20.46
CA GLU A 143 -5.68 -12.08 21.12
C GLU A 143 -4.30 -11.39 21.17
N TYR A 144 -3.22 -12.16 21.27
CA TYR A 144 -1.86 -11.61 21.23
C TYR A 144 -1.49 -11.05 19.86
N GLY A 145 -2.11 -11.56 18.77
CA GLY A 145 -1.95 -11.00 17.44
C GLY A 145 -2.48 -9.57 17.36
N LEU A 146 -3.61 -9.30 18.02
CA LEU A 146 -4.16 -7.93 18.13
C LEU A 146 -3.21 -7.01 18.89
N GLU A 147 -2.63 -7.48 20.00
CA GLU A 147 -1.66 -6.71 20.79
C GLU A 147 -0.38 -6.43 20.00
N LEU A 148 0.16 -7.43 19.30
CA LEU A 148 1.35 -7.29 18.44
C LEU A 148 1.13 -6.27 17.31
N ASP A 149 -0.04 -6.27 16.66
CA ASP A 149 -0.38 -5.29 15.63
C ASP A 149 -0.38 -3.85 16.19
N LEU A 150 -0.84 -3.68 17.43
CA LEU A 150 -0.85 -2.38 18.10
C LEU A 150 0.56 -1.94 18.50
N ASP A 151 1.35 -2.84 19.09
CA ASP A 151 2.74 -2.57 19.47
C ASP A 151 3.60 -2.26 18.24
N GLU A 152 3.43 -3.02 17.14
CA GLU A 152 4.12 -2.75 15.87
C GLU A 152 3.74 -1.38 15.28
N LEU A 153 2.48 -0.99 15.41
CA LEU A 153 2.03 0.35 15.03
C LEU A 153 2.75 1.43 15.86
N GLU A 154 2.87 1.27 17.18
CA GLU A 154 3.62 2.20 18.04
C GLU A 154 5.10 2.27 17.65
N ASP A 155 5.72 1.13 17.34
CA ASP A 155 7.11 1.08 16.92
C ASP A 155 7.33 1.78 15.57
N ILE A 156 6.40 1.60 14.62
CA ILE A 156 6.42 2.32 13.34
C ILE A 156 6.27 3.82 13.56
N LEU A 157 5.36 4.23 14.43
CA LEU A 157 5.15 5.64 14.79
C LEU A 157 6.41 6.24 15.42
N SER A 158 7.00 5.54 16.39
CA SER A 158 8.21 5.97 17.10
C SER A 158 9.40 6.11 16.15
N ARG A 159 9.61 5.11 15.28
CA ARG A 159 10.65 5.16 14.24
C ARG A 159 10.44 6.30 13.25
N ARG A 160 9.20 6.52 12.80
CA ARG A 160 8.88 7.65 11.91
C ARG A 160 9.12 8.99 12.58
N LYS A 161 8.69 9.16 13.84
CA LYS A 161 8.91 10.38 14.62
C LYS A 161 10.41 10.68 14.73
N LEU A 162 11.20 9.68 15.12
CA LEU A 162 12.66 9.81 15.20
C LEU A 162 13.31 10.18 13.85
N GLN A 163 12.83 9.60 12.74
CA GLN A 163 13.34 9.95 11.41
C GLN A 163 12.95 11.37 11.00
N LEU A 164 11.71 11.77 11.22
CA LEU A 164 11.23 13.11 10.88
C LEU A 164 11.90 14.18 11.75
N ASP A 165 12.14 13.90 13.03
CA ASP A 165 12.88 14.77 13.95
C ASP A 165 14.31 15.02 13.46
N LYS A 166 14.99 14.01 12.91
CA LYS A 166 16.33 14.18 12.30
C LYS A 166 16.34 15.17 11.13
N PHE A 167 15.22 15.31 10.42
CA PHE A 167 15.08 16.22 9.29
C PHE A 167 14.27 17.47 9.63
N ASN A 168 13.90 17.68 10.90
CA ASN A 168 13.05 18.76 11.37
C ASN A 168 11.73 18.89 10.58
N LEU A 169 11.11 17.74 10.28
CA LEU A 169 9.85 17.65 9.56
C LEU A 169 8.70 17.31 10.52
N ALA A 170 7.54 17.94 10.33
CA ALA A 170 6.35 17.59 11.08
C ALA A 170 5.74 16.27 10.58
N ILE A 171 5.20 15.47 11.49
CA ILE A 171 4.45 14.27 11.11
C ILE A 171 3.14 14.70 10.42
N GLN A 172 3.00 14.29 9.17
CA GLN A 172 1.80 14.54 8.39
C GLN A 172 0.68 13.61 8.84
N PRO A 173 -0.59 14.01 8.76
CA PRO A 173 -1.70 13.12 9.07
C PRO A 173 -1.72 11.96 8.07
N PHE A 174 -1.88 10.72 8.56
CA PHE A 174 -1.96 9.54 7.69
C PHE A 174 -2.99 8.53 8.20
N GLY A 175 -3.52 7.75 7.24
CA GLY A 175 -4.50 6.71 7.51
C GLY A 175 -3.85 5.36 7.78
N VAL A 176 -4.39 4.62 8.74
CA VAL A 176 -3.98 3.25 9.08
C VAL A 176 -5.21 2.37 9.08
N TYR A 177 -5.08 1.17 8.49
CA TYR A 177 -6.06 0.11 8.64
C TYR A 177 -5.47 -0.97 9.54
N ILE A 178 -6.15 -1.25 10.64
CA ILE A 178 -5.80 -2.34 11.56
C ILE A 178 -6.67 -3.53 11.18
N GLN A 179 -6.07 -4.54 10.57
CA GLN A 179 -6.80 -5.69 10.05
C GLN A 179 -7.47 -6.52 11.15
N SER A 180 -6.76 -6.74 12.25
CA SER A 180 -7.20 -7.57 13.36
C SER A 180 -8.46 -7.04 14.04
N THR A 181 -8.58 -5.72 14.20
CA THR A 181 -9.81 -5.07 14.70
C THR A 181 -10.76 -4.60 13.59
N GLN A 182 -10.37 -4.74 12.32
CA GLN A 182 -11.04 -4.17 11.15
C GLN A 182 -11.34 -2.67 11.29
N GLN A 183 -10.41 -1.91 11.88
CA GLN A 183 -10.59 -0.49 12.15
C GLN A 183 -9.80 0.39 11.19
N TYR A 184 -10.39 1.50 10.80
CA TYR A 184 -9.71 2.58 10.10
C TYR A 184 -9.40 3.69 11.09
N LEU A 185 -8.14 4.11 11.15
CA LEU A 185 -7.68 5.20 12.02
C LEU A 185 -7.03 6.30 11.18
N ILE A 186 -7.23 7.56 11.57
CA ILE A 186 -6.37 8.67 11.15
C ILE A 186 -5.47 9.00 12.33
N ILE A 187 -4.18 9.04 12.07
CA ILE A 187 -3.17 9.43 13.06
C ILE A 187 -2.65 10.80 12.68
N TYR A 188 -2.69 11.72 13.63
CA TYR A 188 -2.07 13.04 13.52
C TYR A 188 -1.44 13.42 14.86
N ASN A 189 -0.13 13.60 14.87
CA ASN A 189 0.67 13.67 16.09
C ASN A 189 0.37 12.46 17.00
N ASP A 190 -0.01 12.70 18.25
CA ASP A 190 -0.33 11.66 19.22
C ASP A 190 -1.85 11.36 19.30
N ILE A 191 -2.65 11.95 18.39
CA ILE A 191 -4.11 11.80 18.37
C ILE A 191 -4.53 10.75 17.31
N ARG A 192 -5.49 9.90 17.69
CA ARG A 192 -6.04 8.83 16.85
C ARG A 192 -7.54 9.01 16.67
N TYR A 193 -7.98 9.15 15.42
CA TYR A 193 -9.40 9.29 15.07
C TYR A 193 -9.91 8.03 14.40
N LYS A 194 -10.84 7.34 15.06
CA LYS A 194 -11.50 6.17 14.47
C LYS A 194 -12.48 6.59 13.39
N CYS A 195 -12.38 5.94 12.24
CA CYS A 195 -13.18 6.19 11.05
C CYS A 195 -14.08 4.98 10.75
N VAL A 196 -15.25 5.27 10.17
CA VAL A 196 -16.25 4.25 9.81
C VAL A 196 -15.91 3.48 8.53
N SER A 197 -15.06 4.04 7.66
CA SER A 197 -14.66 3.40 6.40
C SER A 197 -13.35 3.98 5.85
N CYS A 198 -12.72 3.26 4.91
CA CYS A 198 -11.54 3.74 4.20
C CYS A 198 -11.82 5.01 3.38
N ILE A 199 -13.00 5.13 2.76
CA ILE A 199 -13.38 6.31 1.97
C ILE A 199 -13.50 7.53 2.90
N ARG A 200 -14.17 7.37 4.06
CA ARG A 200 -14.27 8.44 5.05
C ARG A 200 -12.89 8.85 5.58
N THR A 201 -11.97 7.88 5.72
CA THR A 201 -10.58 8.14 6.11
C THR A 201 -9.88 9.02 5.07
N ILE A 202 -9.99 8.69 3.79
CA ILE A 202 -9.38 9.47 2.69
C ILE A 202 -9.98 10.89 2.64
N GLU A 203 -11.31 11.01 2.74
CA GLU A 203 -11.99 12.31 2.74
C GLU A 203 -11.54 13.20 3.91
N LEU A 204 -11.45 12.64 5.13
CA LEU A 204 -11.02 13.38 6.31
C LEU A 204 -9.53 13.74 6.25
N LEU A 205 -8.67 12.86 5.73
CA LEU A 205 -7.27 13.17 5.49
C LEU A 205 -7.12 14.33 4.50
N PHE A 206 -7.89 14.30 3.40
CA PHE A 206 -7.92 15.39 2.43
C PHE A 206 -8.30 16.72 3.09
N LYS A 207 -9.35 16.70 3.91
CA LYS A 207 -9.83 17.85 4.71
C LYS A 207 -8.90 18.24 5.86
N ALA A 208 -7.97 17.40 6.29
CA ALA A 208 -6.95 17.77 7.26
C ALA A 208 -5.76 18.45 6.55
N ILE A 209 -5.35 17.93 5.40
CA ILE A 209 -4.17 18.40 4.66
C ILE A 209 -4.40 19.78 4.03
N HIS A 210 -5.54 20.01 3.36
CA HIS A 210 -5.77 21.25 2.60
C HIS A 210 -5.95 22.50 3.45
N PRO A 211 -6.77 22.52 4.51
CA PRO A 211 -6.94 23.71 5.33
C PRO A 211 -5.67 24.10 6.07
N LEU A 212 -4.82 23.11 6.38
CA LEU A 212 -3.52 23.31 7.00
C LEU A 212 -2.41 23.66 5.98
N ASN A 213 -2.75 23.72 4.68
CA ASN A 213 -1.83 23.97 3.57
C ASN A 213 -0.56 23.11 3.65
N LEU A 214 -0.73 21.84 4.03
CA LEU A 214 0.37 20.89 4.19
C LEU A 214 0.76 20.33 2.83
N GLU A 215 2.07 20.18 2.59
CA GLU A 215 2.54 19.44 1.42
C GLU A 215 2.26 17.94 1.58
N TYR A 216 1.85 17.30 0.48
CA TYR A 216 1.72 15.85 0.47
C TYR A 216 3.07 15.17 0.70
N SER A 217 3.04 14.07 1.45
CA SER A 217 4.20 13.21 1.64
C SER A 217 4.74 12.78 0.27
N SER A 218 6.07 12.74 0.11
CA SER A 218 6.70 12.44 -1.18
C SER A 218 6.33 11.04 -1.69
N GLU A 219 6.09 10.10 -0.78
CA GLU A 219 5.67 8.72 -1.09
C GLU A 219 4.26 8.66 -1.69
N SER A 220 3.37 9.57 -1.25
CA SER A 220 1.94 9.54 -1.61
C SER A 220 1.48 10.72 -2.48
N LYS A 221 2.38 11.67 -2.77
CA LYS A 221 2.09 12.91 -3.53
C LYS A 221 1.36 12.66 -4.85
N HIS A 222 1.77 11.65 -5.60
CA HIS A 222 1.15 11.31 -6.88
C HIS A 222 -0.27 10.72 -6.73
N ILE A 223 -0.56 10.04 -5.62
CA ILE A 223 -1.88 9.51 -5.28
C ILE A 223 -2.79 10.66 -4.87
N TRP A 224 -2.29 11.58 -4.04
CA TRP A 224 -3.04 12.74 -3.61
C TRP A 224 -3.37 13.70 -4.74
N HIS A 225 -2.42 14.01 -5.63
CA HIS A 225 -2.71 14.79 -6.84
C HIS A 225 -3.75 14.11 -7.73
N PHE A 226 -3.74 12.78 -7.80
CA PHE A 226 -4.79 12.06 -8.50
C PHE A 226 -6.15 12.20 -7.81
N ILE A 227 -6.20 12.14 -6.48
CA ILE A 227 -7.43 12.37 -5.71
C ILE A 227 -7.95 13.80 -5.90
N GLU A 228 -7.07 14.81 -5.86
CA GLU A 228 -7.42 16.21 -6.16
C GLU A 228 -8.05 16.36 -7.54
N GLU A 229 -7.38 15.85 -8.59
CA GLU A 229 -7.84 15.97 -9.98
C GLU A 229 -9.11 15.14 -10.25
N LEU A 230 -9.25 13.97 -9.61
CA LEU A 230 -10.29 13.00 -9.95
C LEU A 230 -11.55 13.12 -9.09
N ILE A 231 -11.41 13.48 -7.81
CA ILE A 231 -12.51 13.48 -6.83
C ILE A 231 -12.97 14.91 -6.53
N PHE A 232 -12.04 15.88 -6.51
CA PHE A 232 -12.34 17.24 -6.08
C PHE A 232 -12.30 18.28 -7.20
N ASP A 233 -12.05 17.86 -8.44
CA ASP A 233 -11.94 18.69 -9.66
C ASP A 233 -11.04 19.92 -9.46
N MET A 234 -10.01 19.80 -8.61
CA MET A 234 -9.05 20.86 -8.39
C MET A 234 -8.00 20.82 -9.49
N GLN A 235 -7.90 21.91 -10.25
CA GLN A 235 -6.83 22.05 -11.23
C GLN A 235 -5.50 22.26 -10.50
N VAL A 236 -4.59 21.29 -10.63
CA VAL A 236 -3.19 21.46 -10.21
C VAL A 236 -2.60 22.58 -11.06
N SER A 237 -2.36 23.75 -10.46
CA SER A 237 -1.74 24.90 -11.11
C SER A 237 -0.28 24.56 -11.47
N GLY A 238 -0.08 24.00 -12.66
CA GLY A 238 1.25 23.60 -13.13
C GLY A 238 1.30 23.06 -14.56
N LYS A 239 0.17 22.80 -15.21
CA LYS A 239 0.16 22.52 -16.65
C LYS A 239 0.17 23.84 -17.41
N ASN A 240 1.38 24.39 -17.61
CA ASN A 240 1.61 25.36 -18.68
C ASN A 240 1.27 24.68 -20.01
N THR A 241 0.04 24.83 -20.46
CA THR A 241 -0.37 24.52 -21.83
C THR A 241 0.30 25.55 -22.74
N SER A 242 1.49 25.19 -23.25
CA SER A 242 2.01 25.83 -24.44
C SER A 242 1.32 25.16 -25.64
N THR A 243 0.57 26.01 -26.36
CA THR A 243 0.05 25.85 -27.71
C THR A 243 0.99 25.14 -28.68
#